data_AF-A0A7X6HMU8-F1
#
_entry.id   AF-A0A7X6HMU8-F1
#
_cell.length_a   1.000
_cell.length_b   1.000
_cell.length_c   1.000
_cell.angle_alpha   90.00
_cell.angle_beta   90.00
_cell.angle_gamma   90.00
#
_symmetry.space_group_name_H-M   'P 1'
#
loop_
_entity.id
_entity.type
_entity.pdbx_description
1 polymer ?
#
loop_
_entity_poly.entity_id
_entity_poly.type
_entity_poly.pdbx_seq_one_letter_code
_entity_poly.pdbx_strand_id
1 'polypeptide(L)'
;MPTTNTRNLTLTTVGANTTIEVTYNAVFSVFERHLAGLGLVFQEQIAVIGIDPPGSVTGTVVANFATQVLPVTDGVAPQVIARTRSITVARASLQEDPALGDNDEIRCRIRIASVGIPPAVTADAFTDEEILVG
;
A
#
# COMPACT_ATOMS: atom_id res chain seq x y z
N MET A 1 8.44 -10.55 4.06
CA MET A 1 7.88 -9.24 3.66
C MET A 1 6.41 -9.21 4.07
N PRO A 2 5.90 -8.07 4.59
CA PRO A 2 4.50 -7.94 4.94
C PRO A 2 3.61 -8.29 3.74
N THR A 3 2.50 -8.96 4.01
CA THR A 3 1.54 -9.33 2.98
C THR A 3 0.16 -8.81 3.34
N THR A 4 -0.78 -8.92 2.40
CA THR A 4 -2.19 -8.68 2.67
C THR A 4 -3.01 -9.90 2.31
N ASN A 5 -4.20 -10.07 2.90
CA ASN A 5 -5.18 -11.06 2.46
C ASN A 5 -6.61 -10.57 2.70
N THR A 6 -7.61 -11.40 2.39
CA THR A 6 -9.06 -11.11 2.51
C THR A 6 -9.44 -9.72 1.96
N ARG A 7 -8.87 -9.37 0.81
CA ARG A 7 -9.05 -8.04 0.20
C ARG A 7 -10.42 -7.99 -0.45
N ASN A 8 -11.22 -7.01 -0.05
CA ASN A 8 -12.52 -6.74 -0.63
C ASN A 8 -12.67 -5.24 -0.89
N LEU A 9 -13.37 -4.91 -1.97
CA LEU A 9 -13.70 -3.56 -2.38
C LEU A 9 -15.21 -3.46 -2.48
N THR A 10 -15.78 -2.40 -1.91
CA THR A 10 -17.21 -2.08 -2.04
C THR A 10 -17.36 -0.63 -2.45
N LEU A 11 -18.24 -0.40 -3.42
CA LEU A 11 -18.59 0.93 -3.92
C LEU A 11 -20.04 1.21 -3.57
N THR A 12 -20.32 2.38 -3.00
CA THR A 12 -21.68 2.81 -2.69
C THR A 12 -21.87 4.22 -3.21
N THR A 13 -22.77 4.39 -4.18
CA THR A 13 -23.04 5.69 -4.80
C THR A 13 -24.34 6.28 -4.24
N VAL A 14 -24.27 7.51 -3.76
CA VAL A 14 -25.42 8.29 -3.29
C VAL A 14 -25.36 9.68 -3.94
N GLY A 15 -26.31 9.97 -4.82
CA GLY A 15 -26.29 11.20 -5.63
C GLY A 15 -25.06 11.26 -6.53
N ALA A 16 -24.31 12.36 -6.46
CA ALA A 16 -23.11 12.58 -7.27
C ALA A 16 -21.81 12.07 -6.64
N ASN A 17 -21.88 11.38 -5.50
CA ASN A 17 -20.72 10.91 -4.75
C ASN A 17 -20.69 9.39 -4.63
N THR A 18 -19.49 8.83 -4.66
CA THR A 18 -19.23 7.41 -4.46
C THR A 18 -18.30 7.22 -3.27
N THR A 19 -18.76 6.43 -2.30
CA THR A 19 -17.93 5.93 -1.20
C THR A 19 -17.25 4.65 -1.63
N ILE A 20 -15.93 4.64 -1.48
CA ILE A 20 -15.03 3.52 -1.78
C ILE A 20 -14.60 2.94 -0.44
N GLU A 21 -15.01 1.72 -0.14
CA GLU A 21 -14.61 0.99 1.05
C GLU A 21 -13.68 -0.17 0.68
N VAL A 22 -12.55 -0.27 1.37
CA VAL A 22 -11.58 -1.34 1.22
C VAL A 22 -11.41 -2.05 2.57
N THR A 23 -11.71 -3.34 2.59
CA THR A 23 -11.44 -4.20 3.76
C THR A 23 -10.37 -5.21 3.41
N TYR A 24 -9.43 -5.42 4.34
CA TYR A 24 -8.33 -6.37 4.16
C TYR A 24 -7.63 -6.65 5.49
N ASN A 25 -6.79 -7.69 5.52
CA ASN A 25 -5.86 -7.91 6.62
C ASN A 25 -4.44 -7.56 6.18
N ALA A 26 -3.71 -6.81 7.00
CA ALA A 26 -2.26 -6.70 6.92
C ALA A 26 -1.63 -7.82 7.76
N VAL A 27 -0.73 -8.59 7.17
CA VAL A 27 -0.10 -9.77 7.79
C VAL A 27 1.39 -9.54 7.92
N PHE A 28 1.87 -9.63 9.15
CA PHE A 28 3.26 -9.48 9.53
C PHE A 28 3.77 -10.78 10.12
N SER A 29 4.90 -11.25 9.59
CA SER A 29 5.66 -12.35 10.16
C SER A 29 6.36 -11.92 11.45
N VAL A 30 6.90 -12.89 12.17
CA VAL A 30 7.73 -12.65 13.38
C VAL A 30 8.92 -11.74 13.06
N PHE A 31 9.52 -11.87 11.88
CA PHE A 31 10.65 -11.02 11.48
C PHE A 31 10.28 -9.55 11.38
N GLU A 32 9.17 -9.21 10.73
CA GLU A 32 8.74 -7.81 10.62
C GLU A 32 8.31 -7.22 11.97
N ARG A 33 7.74 -8.04 12.85
CA ARG A 33 7.42 -7.63 14.22
C ARG A 33 8.68 -7.27 15.01
N HIS A 34 9.73 -8.07 14.91
CA HIS A 34 11.01 -7.74 15.54
C HIS A 34 11.61 -6.45 14.98
N LEU A 35 11.55 -6.25 13.66
CA LEU A 35 11.98 -4.98 13.06
C LEU A 35 11.17 -3.79 13.59
N ALA A 36 9.86 -3.95 13.80
CA ALA A 36 9.04 -2.93 14.44
C ALA A 36 9.46 -2.66 15.89
N GLY A 37 9.81 -3.70 16.65
CA GLY A 37 10.41 -3.57 17.99
C GLY A 37 11.73 -2.79 18.00
N LEU A 38 12.49 -2.85 16.92
CA LEU A 38 13.73 -2.09 16.70
C LEU A 38 13.50 -0.69 16.12
N GLY A 39 12.25 -0.27 15.94
CA GLY A 39 11.89 1.08 15.50
C GLY A 39 11.53 1.22 14.02
N LEU A 40 11.46 0.13 13.24
CA LEU A 40 10.97 0.19 11.87
C LEU A 40 9.46 0.45 11.84
N VAL A 41 9.01 1.44 11.08
CA VAL A 41 7.59 1.78 10.98
C VAL A 41 7.02 1.20 9.69
N PHE A 42 5.81 0.64 9.77
CA PHE A 42 5.08 0.18 8.59
C PHE A 42 3.87 1.08 8.35
N GLN A 43 3.63 1.46 7.09
CA GLN A 43 2.48 2.26 6.71
C GLN A 43 1.76 1.64 5.51
N GLU A 44 0.44 1.78 5.49
CA GLU A 44 -0.40 1.38 4.36
C GLU A 44 -0.56 2.54 3.36
N GLN A 45 -0.46 2.21 2.08
CA GLN A 45 -0.71 3.10 0.95
C GLN A 45 -1.74 2.44 0.05
N ILE A 46 -2.90 3.08 -0.13
CA ILE A 46 -4.00 2.55 -0.94
C ILE A 46 -4.29 3.53 -2.07
N ALA A 47 -4.13 3.05 -3.30
CA ALA A 47 -4.46 3.77 -4.52
C ALA A 47 -5.70 3.16 -5.17
N VAL A 48 -6.63 4.00 -5.60
CA VAL A 48 -7.77 3.63 -6.45
C VAL A 48 -7.30 3.73 -7.89
N ILE A 49 -7.46 2.64 -8.62
CA ILE A 49 -7.02 2.46 -9.99
C ILE A 49 -8.28 2.20 -10.81
N GLY A 50 -8.51 2.97 -11.87
CA GLY A 50 -9.49 2.53 -12.85
C GLY A 50 -8.82 1.62 -13.88
N ILE A 51 -9.60 0.72 -14.44
CA ILE A 51 -9.13 -0.46 -15.16
C ILE A 51 -9.79 -0.53 -16.54
N ASP A 52 -9.00 -0.31 -17.59
CA ASP A 52 -9.42 -0.55 -18.97
C ASP A 52 -8.32 -1.33 -19.72
N PRO A 53 -8.58 -2.55 -20.26
CA PRO A 53 -9.86 -3.27 -20.29
C PRO A 53 -10.17 -4.00 -18.96
N PRO A 54 -11.43 -4.44 -18.78
CA PRO A 54 -11.86 -5.19 -17.61
C PRO A 54 -10.94 -6.36 -17.26
N GLY A 55 -10.59 -6.48 -15.98
CA GLY A 55 -9.73 -7.55 -15.47
C GLY A 55 -8.25 -7.22 -15.42
N SER A 56 -7.81 -6.13 -16.06
CA SER A 56 -6.42 -5.64 -15.96
C SER A 56 -6.03 -5.34 -14.49
N VAL A 57 -4.73 -5.46 -14.20
CA VAL A 57 -4.11 -5.17 -12.89
C VAL A 57 -3.37 -3.82 -12.89
N THR A 58 -3.32 -3.17 -14.04
CA THR A 58 -2.66 -1.88 -14.27
C THR A 58 -3.66 -0.89 -14.84
N GLY A 59 -3.53 0.36 -14.45
CA GLY A 59 -4.39 1.45 -14.90
C GLY A 59 -4.00 2.77 -14.25
N THR A 60 -4.82 3.79 -14.47
CA THR A 60 -4.55 5.14 -13.98
C THR A 60 -4.97 5.27 -12.52
N VAL A 61 -4.16 5.96 -11.70
CA VAL A 61 -4.56 6.26 -10.33
C VAL A 61 -5.56 7.43 -10.35
N VAL A 62 -6.81 7.14 -9.99
CA VAL A 62 -7.91 8.11 -10.01
C VAL A 62 -8.19 8.73 -8.64
N ALA A 63 -7.79 8.06 -7.55
CA ALA A 63 -7.85 8.60 -6.20
C ALA A 63 -6.84 7.91 -5.27
N ASN A 64 -6.56 8.52 -4.11
CA ASN A 64 -5.70 7.95 -3.09
C ASN A 64 -6.35 8.06 -1.71
N PHE A 65 -6.17 7.04 -0.89
CA PHE A 65 -6.48 7.12 0.54
C PHE A 65 -5.33 7.83 1.26
N ALA A 66 -5.65 8.51 2.36
CA ALA A 66 -4.62 9.00 3.27
C ALA A 66 -3.76 7.84 3.79
N THR A 67 -2.44 7.99 3.72
CA THR A 67 -1.48 7.04 4.29
C THR A 67 -1.69 6.92 5.80
N GLN A 68 -1.61 5.70 6.34
CA GLN A 68 -1.72 5.46 7.77
C GLN A 68 -0.65 4.50 8.26
N VAL A 69 -0.13 4.74 9.46
CA VAL A 69 0.79 3.82 10.14
C VAL A 69 0.00 2.60 10.63
N LEU A 70 0.58 1.42 10.41
CA LEU A 70 0.07 0.16 10.91
C LEU A 70 0.67 -0.10 12.31
N PRO A 71 -0.17 -0.40 13.33
CA PRO A 71 0.28 -0.61 14.71
C PRO A 71 0.91 -2.00 14.88
N VAL A 72 2.06 -2.22 14.23
CA VAL A 72 2.84 -3.45 14.34
C VAL A 72 3.59 -3.44 15.65
N THR A 73 3.48 -4.52 16.42
CA THR A 73 4.14 -4.67 17.72
C THR A 73 5.12 -5.82 17.68
N ASP A 74 6.22 -5.71 18.43
CA ASP A 74 7.16 -6.81 18.61
C ASP A 74 6.48 -8.09 19.13
N GLY A 75 7.03 -9.26 18.81
CA GLY A 75 6.63 -10.53 19.41
C GLY A 75 6.86 -11.76 18.54
N VAL A 76 6.62 -12.92 19.17
CA VAL A 76 7.13 -14.23 18.73
C VAL A 76 6.17 -15.03 17.82
N ALA A 77 5.04 -14.46 17.44
CA ALA A 77 4.06 -15.09 16.54
C ALA A 77 3.72 -14.15 15.36
N PRO A 78 3.13 -14.62 14.26
CA PRO A 78 2.61 -13.70 13.25
C PRO A 78 1.54 -12.76 13.82
N GLN A 79 1.48 -11.52 13.32
CA GLN A 79 0.43 -10.56 13.67
C GLN A 79 -0.44 -10.30 12.45
N VAL A 80 -1.76 -10.32 12.67
CA VAL A 80 -2.77 -9.95 11.67
C VAL A 80 -3.47 -8.70 12.16
N ILE A 81 -3.50 -7.66 11.34
CA ILE A 81 -4.19 -6.40 11.62
C ILE A 81 -5.32 -6.25 10.62
N ALA A 82 -6.56 -6.38 11.09
CA ALA A 82 -7.75 -6.13 10.29
C ALA A 82 -7.90 -4.63 10.00
N ARG A 83 -8.21 -4.29 8.74
CA ARG A 83 -8.34 -2.91 8.26
C ARG A 83 -9.64 -2.75 7.50
N THR A 84 -10.32 -1.64 7.80
CA THR A 84 -11.42 -1.07 7.01
C THR A 84 -11.07 0.37 6.74
N ARG A 85 -10.97 0.73 5.47
CA ARG A 85 -10.67 2.09 5.03
C ARG A 85 -11.75 2.57 4.09
N SER A 86 -12.20 3.81 4.25
CA SER A 86 -13.14 4.43 3.33
C SER A 86 -12.69 5.84 2.92
N ILE A 87 -13.04 6.21 1.70
CA ILE A 87 -13.02 7.59 1.20
C ILE A 87 -14.27 7.83 0.37
N THR A 88 -14.73 9.07 0.31
CA THR A 88 -15.82 9.49 -0.57
C THR A 88 -15.26 10.46 -1.59
N VAL A 89 -15.54 10.20 -2.86
CA VAL A 89 -15.11 11.04 -3.99
C VAL A 89 -16.31 11.35 -4.90
N ALA A 90 -16.15 12.31 -5.79
CA ALA A 90 -17.16 12.57 -6.82
C ALA A 90 -17.25 11.35 -7.76
N ARG A 91 -18.45 10.93 -8.15
CA ARG A 91 -18.63 9.83 -9.11
C ARG A 91 -17.91 10.08 -10.43
N ALA A 92 -17.85 11.34 -10.85
CA ALA A 92 -17.16 11.80 -12.05
C ALA A 92 -15.63 11.62 -11.97
N SER A 93 -15.02 11.62 -10.78
CA SER A 93 -13.57 11.37 -10.68
C SER A 93 -13.20 9.89 -10.84
N LEU A 94 -14.20 9.01 -10.86
CA LEU A 94 -14.04 7.58 -11.09
C LEU A 94 -14.38 7.19 -12.53
N GLN A 95 -14.75 8.15 -13.39
CA GLN A 95 -15.07 7.90 -14.78
C GLN A 95 -13.78 7.81 -15.59
N GLU A 96 -13.37 6.61 -15.98
CA GLU A 96 -12.21 6.43 -16.88
C GLU A 96 -12.60 6.72 -18.32
N ASP A 97 -13.80 6.32 -18.72
CA ASP A 97 -14.36 6.59 -20.03
C ASP A 97 -15.85 7.01 -19.92
N PRO A 98 -16.26 8.14 -20.51
CA PRO A 98 -17.65 8.62 -20.38
C PRO A 98 -18.58 8.03 -21.46
N ALA A 99 -18.18 6.97 -22.17
CA ALA A 99 -18.97 6.43 -23.25
C ALA A 99 -20.26 5.78 -22.71
N LEU A 100 -21.37 6.01 -23.41
CA LEU A 100 -22.66 5.52 -22.96
C LEU A 100 -22.72 3.99 -23.08
N GLY A 101 -22.81 3.31 -21.95
CA GLY A 101 -22.85 1.84 -21.88
C GLY A 101 -21.54 1.18 -21.46
N ASP A 102 -20.48 1.97 -21.23
CA ASP A 102 -19.27 1.48 -20.60
C ASP A 102 -19.37 1.60 -19.07
N ASN A 103 -18.96 0.55 -18.37
CA ASN A 103 -19.01 0.53 -16.92
C ASN A 103 -17.61 0.82 -16.39
N ASP A 104 -17.47 1.78 -15.48
CA ASP A 104 -16.17 2.02 -14.86
C ASP A 104 -15.70 0.81 -14.03
N GLU A 105 -14.63 0.14 -14.44
CA GLU A 105 -13.98 -0.86 -13.62
C GLU A 105 -12.99 -0.23 -12.65
N ILE A 106 -13.26 -0.36 -11.35
CA ILE A 106 -12.40 0.17 -10.29
C ILE A 106 -11.73 -0.97 -9.52
N ARG A 107 -10.43 -0.81 -9.25
CA ARG A 107 -9.64 -1.68 -8.39
C ARG A 107 -8.84 -0.86 -7.38
N CYS A 108 -8.66 -1.38 -6.17
CA CYS A 108 -7.76 -0.78 -5.20
C CYS A 108 -6.44 -1.56 -5.12
N ARG A 109 -5.32 -0.86 -5.18
CA ARG A 109 -3.99 -1.41 -4.91
C ARG A 109 -3.55 -1.02 -3.51
N ILE A 110 -3.31 -2.03 -2.68
CA ILE A 110 -2.81 -1.88 -1.31
C ILE A 110 -1.31 -2.19 -1.30
N ARG A 111 -0.51 -1.29 -0.75
CA ARG A 111 0.92 -1.50 -0.50
C ARG A 111 1.22 -1.26 0.98
N ILE A 112 2.10 -2.08 1.54
CA ILE A 112 2.68 -1.86 2.86
C ILE A 112 4.11 -1.37 2.62
N ALA A 113 4.38 -0.13 3.01
CA ALA A 113 5.71 0.47 2.93
C ALA A 113 6.36 0.45 4.31
N SER A 114 7.62 0.05 4.35
CA SER A 114 8.51 0.22 5.50
C SER A 114 9.16 1.60 5.45
N VAL A 115 9.22 2.28 6.59
CA VAL A 115 9.75 3.63 6.77
C VAL A 115 10.88 3.57 7.78
N GLY A 116 11.99 4.25 7.49
CA GLY A 116 13.19 4.24 8.32
C GLY A 116 14.15 3.09 8.02
N ILE A 117 14.07 2.47 6.84
CA ILE A 117 15.11 1.52 6.39
C ILE A 117 16.40 2.31 6.10
N PRO A 118 17.58 1.83 6.56
CA PRO A 118 18.88 2.32 6.10
C PRO A 118 18.98 2.34 4.56
N PRO A 119 19.91 3.14 4.00
CA PRO A 119 20.15 3.10 2.57
C PRO A 119 20.53 1.68 2.11
N ALA A 120 20.14 1.32 0.89
CA ALA A 120 20.39 -0.02 0.34
C ALA A 120 21.88 -0.37 0.27
N VAL A 121 22.73 0.64 0.12
CA VAL A 121 24.18 0.53 0.13
C VAL A 121 24.70 1.62 1.06
N THR A 122 25.58 1.25 1.99
CA THR A 122 26.33 2.22 2.81
C THR A 122 27.28 2.99 1.91
N ALA A 123 27.53 4.25 2.21
CA ALA A 123 28.54 5.01 1.48
C ALA A 123 29.91 4.32 1.55
N ASP A 124 30.73 4.53 0.52
CA ASP A 124 32.11 4.02 0.51
C ASP A 124 32.86 4.53 1.74
N ALA A 125 33.47 3.60 2.45
CA ALA A 125 34.43 3.87 3.50
C ALA A 125 35.75 3.26 3.07
N PHE A 126 36.78 4.10 2.97
CA PHE A 126 38.11 3.64 2.57
C PHE A 126 38.88 3.17 3.81
N THR A 127 39.71 2.14 3.62
CA THR A 127 40.75 1.80 4.60
C THR A 127 41.80 2.91 4.65
N ASP A 128 42.73 2.78 5.57
CA ASP A 128 44.02 3.43 5.43
C ASP A 128 44.76 2.98 4.15
N GLU A 129 45.75 3.78 3.74
CA GLU A 129 46.59 3.54 2.56
C GLU A 129 47.93 2.93 2.98
N GLU A 130 48.33 1.84 2.35
CA GLU A 130 49.65 1.21 2.53
C GLU A 130 50.49 1.33 1.26
N ILE A 131 51.79 1.62 1.41
CA ILE A 131 52.72 1.78 0.30
C ILE A 131 53.44 0.44 0.04
N LEU A 132 53.27 -0.12 -1.16
CA LEU A 132 54.03 -1.29 -1.59
C LEU A 132 55.43 -0.87 -2.07
N VAL A 133 56.46 -1.20 -1.29
CA VAL A 133 57.86 -0.95 -1.64
C VAL A 133 58.40 -2.13 -2.46
N GLY A 134 59.06 -1.85 -3.59
CA GLY A 134 59.69 -2.83 -4.48
C GLY A 134 61.14 -3.14 -4.13
#